data_AF-M1CSC3-F1
#
_entry.id   AF-M1CSC3-F1
#
_cell.length_a   1.000
_cell.length_b   1.000
_cell.length_c   1.000
_cell.angle_alpha   90.00
_cell.angle_beta   90.00
_cell.angle_gamma   90.00
#
_symmetry.space_group_name_H-M   'P 1'
#
loop_
_entity.id
_entity.type
_entity.pdbx_description
1 polymer ?
#
loop_
_entity_poly.entity_id
_entity_poly.type
_entity_poly.pdbx_seq_one_letter_code
_entity_poly.pdbx_strand_id
1 'polypeptide(L)'
;MQTQVEDSAKPIVDPHDIDAKLVQKLANDALVWCSLRGLLVGDRNSERSGTVPGVDMVHAPVALIPMSFPESHWKQACEVAPIFNELVDRVSQDGEFLQQSLSRTRKVDPFTSRLLEIHSKMLEINTIEEIRLGLHRSDYMLDEQTKLLLQIELNTISSSFPGLSCLVSELHRSLLQQYREDIASDPNRIPANNAVNQFAEALAKAWNEYGDPRAVIMFVVQAEERNMYDQHWLSASLRERYPTFNDRCGFNVLIMDLIKEYSHI
;
A
#
# COMPACT_ATOMS: atom_id res chain seq x y z
N MET A 1 -14.54 33.67 20.02
CA MET A 1 -14.07 32.68 21.02
C MET A 1 -13.31 31.62 20.26
N GLN A 2 -11.99 31.78 20.15
CA GLN A 2 -11.10 30.75 19.58
C GLN A 2 -10.80 29.77 20.71
N THR A 3 -11.36 28.57 20.64
CA THR A 3 -10.89 27.44 21.44
C THR A 3 -9.58 26.95 20.83
N GLN A 4 -8.46 27.40 21.40
CA GLN A 4 -7.18 26.70 21.28
C GLN A 4 -7.38 25.32 21.90
N VAL A 5 -7.39 24.29 21.06
CA VAL A 5 -7.20 22.91 21.51
C VAL A 5 -5.69 22.74 21.66
N GLU A 6 -5.18 23.01 22.86
CA GLU A 6 -3.86 22.56 23.28
C GLU A 6 -3.87 21.04 23.34
N ASP A 7 -3.54 20.39 22.22
CA ASP A 7 -3.19 18.97 22.23
C ASP A 7 -1.70 18.86 22.60
N SER A 8 -1.40 19.09 23.89
CA SER A 8 -0.05 18.94 24.43
C SER A 8 0.28 17.46 24.64
N ALA A 9 0.30 16.68 23.57
CA ALA A 9 0.95 15.39 23.60
C ALA A 9 2.45 15.65 23.76
N LYS A 10 3.03 15.25 24.90
CA LYS A 10 4.49 15.25 25.07
C LYS A 10 5.09 14.56 23.84
N PRO A 11 6.04 15.20 23.14
CA PRO A 11 6.65 14.57 21.99
C PRO A 11 7.25 13.23 22.42
N ILE A 12 7.17 12.25 21.51
CA ILE A 12 8.04 11.08 21.58
C ILE A 12 9.45 11.61 21.81
N VAL A 13 10.22 10.95 22.69
CA VAL A 13 11.64 11.24 22.92
C VAL A 13 12.29 11.57 21.58
N ASP A 14 13.00 12.71 21.49
CA ASP A 14 13.72 13.04 20.27
C ASP A 14 14.64 11.86 19.93
N PRO A 15 14.47 11.20 18.77
CA PRO A 15 15.26 10.02 18.43
C PRO A 15 16.78 10.28 18.47
N HIS A 16 17.21 11.53 18.31
CA HIS A 16 18.61 11.92 18.38
C HIS A 16 19.17 12.01 19.81
N ASP A 17 18.31 12.09 20.83
CA ASP A 17 18.69 12.11 22.24
C ASP A 17 18.80 10.71 22.86
N ILE A 18 18.46 9.66 22.09
CA ILE A 18 18.54 8.28 22.55
C ILE A 18 20.00 7.82 22.65
N ASP A 19 20.39 7.26 23.80
CA ASP A 19 21.74 6.73 24.01
C ASP A 19 22.14 5.71 22.93
N ALA A 20 23.37 5.81 22.43
CA ALA A 20 23.86 5.01 21.32
C ALA A 20 23.82 3.49 21.59
N LYS A 21 23.98 3.04 22.85
CA LYS A 21 23.86 1.62 23.18
C LYS A 21 22.40 1.16 23.07
N LEU A 22 21.46 2.02 23.45
CA LEU A 22 20.04 1.73 23.30
C LEU A 22 19.64 1.70 21.81
N VAL A 23 20.13 2.65 21.00
CA VAL A 23 19.94 2.63 19.54
C VAL A 23 20.41 1.31 18.94
N GLN A 24 21.60 0.83 19.32
CA GLN A 24 22.13 -0.43 18.81
C GLN A 24 21.26 -1.64 19.21
N LYS A 25 20.75 -1.66 20.45
CA LYS A 25 19.84 -2.71 20.93
C LYS A 25 18.53 -2.71 20.13
N LEU A 26 17.90 -1.54 19.99
CA LEU A 26 16.68 -1.35 19.20
C LEU A 26 16.89 -1.81 17.75
N ALA A 27 17.99 -1.40 17.12
CA ALA A 27 18.30 -1.76 15.74
C ALA A 27 18.46 -3.27 15.59
N ASN A 28 19.19 -3.94 16.49
CA ASN A 28 19.37 -5.39 16.44
C ASN A 28 18.03 -6.14 16.58
N ASP A 29 17.21 -5.74 17.55
CA ASP A 29 15.89 -6.36 17.77
C ASP A 29 14.93 -6.11 16.61
N ALA A 30 14.97 -4.90 16.02
CA ALA A 30 14.20 -4.58 14.83
C ALA A 30 14.60 -5.45 13.63
N LEU A 31 15.90 -5.63 13.40
CA LEU A 31 16.43 -6.48 12.34
C LEU A 31 15.98 -7.93 12.52
N VAL A 32 16.09 -8.47 13.75
CA VAL A 32 15.62 -9.83 14.09
C VAL A 32 14.11 -9.94 13.85
N TRP A 33 13.33 -8.97 14.32
CA TRP A 33 11.87 -8.97 14.15
C TRP A 33 11.50 -8.98 12.65
N CYS A 34 12.13 -8.13 11.84
CA CYS A 34 11.89 -8.08 10.39
C CYS A 34 12.16 -9.44 9.73
N SER A 35 13.28 -10.08 10.07
CA SER A 35 13.65 -11.40 9.55
C SER A 35 12.66 -12.49 9.93
N LEU A 36 12.17 -12.49 11.18
CA LEU A 36 11.23 -13.51 11.66
C LEU A 36 9.80 -13.32 11.16
N ARG A 37 9.43 -12.08 10.80
CA ARG A 37 8.04 -11.70 10.49
C ARG A 37 7.81 -11.34 9.03
N GLY A 38 8.81 -11.53 8.16
CA GLY A 38 8.66 -11.35 6.72
C GLY A 38 8.52 -9.88 6.29
N LEU A 39 9.08 -8.94 7.06
CA LEU A 39 9.23 -7.54 6.65
C LEU A 39 10.51 -7.40 5.81
N LEU A 40 10.47 -7.99 4.62
CA LEU A 40 11.63 -8.24 3.75
C LEU A 40 11.37 -7.77 2.32
N VAL A 41 12.45 -7.44 1.62
CA VAL A 41 12.50 -7.15 0.18
C VAL A 41 13.70 -7.88 -0.44
N GLY A 42 13.76 -7.96 -1.76
CA GLY A 42 14.95 -8.39 -2.46
C GLY A 42 16.09 -7.37 -2.38
N ASP A 43 17.32 -7.81 -2.12
CA ASP A 43 18.49 -6.92 -2.09
C ASP A 43 18.74 -6.30 -3.46
N ARG A 44 18.84 -4.96 -3.51
CA ARG A 44 19.14 -4.20 -4.73
C ARG A 44 20.49 -4.56 -5.36
N ASN A 45 21.41 -5.10 -4.58
CA ASN A 45 22.74 -5.52 -5.05
C ASN A 45 22.74 -6.95 -5.62
N SER A 46 21.59 -7.64 -5.62
CA SER A 46 21.42 -8.95 -6.26
C SER A 46 20.60 -8.83 -7.54
N GLU A 47 21.05 -9.56 -8.57
CA GLU A 47 20.36 -9.75 -9.83
C GLU A 47 19.19 -10.73 -9.70
N ARG A 48 19.21 -11.61 -8.70
CA ARG A 48 18.24 -12.70 -8.51
C ARG A 48 17.11 -12.33 -7.56
N SER A 49 17.31 -11.33 -6.72
CA SER A 49 16.40 -10.96 -5.63
C SER A 49 15.02 -10.44 -6.09
N GLY A 50 14.92 -10.00 -7.34
CA GLY A 50 13.66 -9.59 -7.97
C GLY A 50 12.96 -10.69 -8.79
N THR A 51 13.55 -11.87 -8.94
CA THR A 51 13.02 -12.94 -9.81
C THR A 51 12.89 -14.28 -9.10
N VAL A 52 13.70 -14.54 -8.07
CA VAL A 52 13.71 -15.79 -7.32
C VAL A 52 13.31 -15.49 -5.86
N PRO A 53 12.13 -15.94 -5.39
CA PRO A 53 11.74 -15.75 -4.01
C PRO A 53 12.64 -16.55 -3.06
N GLY A 54 12.87 -16.04 -1.86
CA GLY A 54 13.59 -16.73 -0.79
C GLY A 54 15.13 -16.69 -0.90
N VAL A 55 15.69 -15.97 -1.88
CA VAL A 55 17.13 -15.73 -2.00
C VAL A 55 17.46 -14.24 -1.91
N ASP A 56 18.66 -13.92 -1.45
CA ASP A 56 19.21 -12.57 -1.38
C ASP A 56 18.23 -11.54 -0.79
N MET A 57 17.58 -11.94 0.31
CA MET A 57 16.62 -11.12 1.03
C MET A 57 17.33 -10.16 1.98
N VAL A 58 16.78 -8.97 2.10
CA VAL A 58 17.18 -7.97 3.08
C VAL A 58 15.93 -7.42 3.77
N HIS A 59 16.06 -6.92 5.01
CA HIS A 59 14.94 -6.24 5.66
C HIS A 59 14.46 -5.07 4.79
N ALA A 60 13.14 -4.81 4.80
CA ALA A 60 12.63 -3.58 4.21
C ALA A 60 13.29 -2.38 4.94
N PRO A 61 13.68 -1.30 4.23
CA PRO A 61 14.13 -0.08 4.88
C PRO A 61 13.04 0.48 5.78
N VAL A 62 13.33 0.70 7.06
CA VAL A 62 12.36 1.15 8.07
C VAL A 62 12.94 2.24 8.95
N ALA A 63 12.07 3.16 9.40
CA ALA A 63 12.37 4.00 10.55
C ALA A 63 12.38 3.15 11.83
N LEU A 64 13.32 3.40 12.74
CA LEU A 64 13.45 2.61 13.96
C LEU A 64 12.37 2.93 15.00
N ILE A 65 11.91 4.18 15.03
CA ILE A 65 10.88 4.71 15.93
C ILE A 65 9.73 5.27 15.07
N PRO A 66 8.47 5.13 15.48
CA PRO A 66 7.34 5.69 14.72
C PRO A 66 7.40 7.22 14.65
N MET A 67 6.90 7.76 13.55
CA MET A 67 6.76 9.20 13.36
C MET A 67 5.60 9.74 14.21
N SER A 68 5.82 10.87 14.89
CA SER A 68 4.74 11.62 15.54
C SER A 68 3.83 12.27 14.50
N PHE A 69 2.52 12.07 14.61
CA PHE A 69 1.54 12.66 13.72
C PHE A 69 0.26 13.04 14.50
N PRO A 70 -0.34 14.23 14.27
CA PRO A 70 -1.52 14.66 15.02
C PRO A 70 -2.75 13.78 14.72
N GLU A 71 -3.45 13.35 15.77
CA GLU A 71 -4.65 12.50 15.64
C GLU A 71 -5.77 13.19 14.86
N SER A 72 -5.89 14.52 14.97
CA SER A 72 -6.88 15.32 14.22
C SER A 72 -6.71 15.18 12.71
N HIS A 73 -5.47 15.25 12.21
CA HIS A 73 -5.18 15.14 10.78
C HIS A 73 -5.24 13.70 10.32
N TRP A 74 -4.90 12.73 11.19
CA TRP A 74 -5.08 11.31 10.88
C TRP A 74 -6.56 10.98 10.66
N LYS A 75 -7.45 11.46 11.55
CA LYS A 75 -8.91 11.33 11.40
C LYS A 75 -9.41 11.98 10.11
N GLN A 76 -8.94 13.19 9.81
CA GLN A 76 -9.28 13.86 8.55
C GLN A 76 -8.94 12.99 7.33
N ALA A 77 -7.74 12.39 7.29
CA ALA A 77 -7.33 11.51 6.19
C ALA A 77 -8.23 10.27 6.08
N CYS A 78 -8.60 9.66 7.21
CA CYS A 78 -9.52 8.52 7.24
C CYS A 78 -10.93 8.89 6.77
N GLU A 79 -11.44 10.04 7.18
CA GLU A 79 -12.80 10.51 6.85
C GLU A 79 -12.98 10.79 5.35
N VAL A 80 -11.94 11.30 4.68
CA VAL A 80 -12.00 11.60 3.24
C VAL A 80 -11.74 10.38 2.34
N ALA A 81 -11.18 9.29 2.87
CA ALA A 81 -10.90 8.08 2.09
C ALA A 81 -12.14 7.52 1.32
N PRO A 82 -13.31 7.29 1.96
CA PRO A 82 -14.51 6.85 1.22
C PRO A 82 -15.04 7.90 0.24
N ILE A 83 -14.79 9.19 0.49
CA ILE A 83 -15.18 10.28 -0.42
C ILE A 83 -14.33 10.22 -1.69
N PHE A 84 -13.01 10.01 -1.55
CA PHE A 84 -12.12 9.82 -2.70
C PHE A 84 -12.45 8.54 -3.47
N ASN A 85 -12.84 7.45 -2.81
CA ASN A 85 -13.26 6.23 -3.49
C ASN A 85 -14.46 6.48 -4.41
N GLU A 86 -15.49 7.17 -3.90
CA GLU A 86 -16.67 7.54 -4.69
C GLU A 86 -16.31 8.54 -5.81
N LEU A 87 -15.43 9.50 -5.53
CA LEU A 87 -14.97 10.47 -6.52
C LEU A 87 -14.28 9.77 -7.69
N VAL A 88 -13.39 8.81 -7.42
CA VAL A 88 -12.69 8.05 -8.45
C VAL A 88 -13.67 7.25 -9.30
N ASP A 89 -14.63 6.56 -8.68
CA ASP A 89 -15.64 5.81 -9.44
C ASP A 89 -16.43 6.73 -10.37
N ARG A 90 -16.99 7.84 -9.86
CA ARG A 90 -17.78 8.77 -10.68
C ARG A 90 -16.98 9.41 -11.80
N VAL A 91 -15.73 9.80 -11.53
CA VAL A 91 -14.84 10.36 -12.56
C VAL A 91 -14.47 9.32 -13.60
N SER A 92 -14.25 8.06 -13.22
CA SER A 92 -13.91 7.00 -14.16
C SER A 92 -15.02 6.70 -15.18
N GLN A 93 -16.28 6.96 -14.81
CA GLN A 93 -17.44 6.76 -15.68
C GLN A 93 -17.66 7.90 -16.67
N ASP A 94 -17.01 9.06 -16.46
CA ASP A 94 -17.07 10.18 -17.39
C ASP A 94 -15.92 10.08 -18.41
N GLY A 95 -16.12 9.22 -19.41
CA GLY A 95 -15.12 8.97 -20.44
C GLY A 95 -14.78 10.21 -21.28
N GLU A 96 -15.75 11.11 -21.48
CA GLU A 96 -15.52 12.37 -22.18
C GLU A 96 -14.64 13.31 -21.35
N PHE A 97 -14.92 13.47 -20.06
CA PHE A 97 -14.09 14.26 -19.14
C PHE A 97 -12.64 13.79 -19.13
N LEU A 98 -12.39 12.47 -19.05
CA LEU A 98 -11.04 11.91 -19.06
C LEU A 98 -10.31 12.21 -20.38
N GLN A 99 -10.96 11.95 -21.52
CA GLN A 99 -10.38 12.19 -22.85
C GLN A 99 -10.09 13.67 -23.09
N GLN A 100 -11.00 14.56 -22.68
CA GLN A 100 -10.83 16.00 -22.85
C GLN A 100 -9.70 16.54 -21.94
N SER A 101 -9.70 16.16 -20.66
CA SER A 101 -8.73 16.63 -19.67
C SER A 101 -7.29 16.23 -20.04
N LEU A 102 -7.11 15.04 -20.62
CA LEU A 102 -5.80 14.51 -21.01
C LEU A 102 -5.43 14.76 -22.49
N SER A 103 -6.27 15.46 -23.26
CA SER A 103 -6.08 15.71 -24.70
C SER A 103 -4.78 16.43 -25.05
N ARG A 104 -4.28 17.31 -24.17
CA ARG A 104 -2.98 17.98 -24.35
C ARG A 104 -1.83 17.06 -23.95
N THR A 105 -1.96 16.33 -22.84
CA THR A 105 -0.97 15.37 -22.33
C THR A 105 -0.68 14.30 -23.38
N ARG A 106 -1.71 13.80 -24.07
CA ARG A 106 -1.60 12.83 -25.17
C ARG A 106 -0.55 13.21 -26.23
N LYS A 107 -0.37 14.51 -26.49
CA LYS A 107 0.52 15.01 -27.56
C LYS A 107 1.99 14.98 -27.17
N VAL A 108 2.29 14.94 -25.88
CA VAL A 108 3.65 15.09 -25.33
C VAL A 108 4.10 13.88 -24.52
N ASP A 109 3.18 12.98 -24.14
CA ASP A 109 3.49 11.74 -23.43
C ASP A 109 2.98 10.50 -24.20
N PRO A 110 3.89 9.76 -24.89
CA PRO A 110 3.55 8.55 -25.62
C PRO A 110 2.99 7.42 -24.76
N PHE A 111 3.31 7.39 -23.46
CA PHE A 111 2.77 6.40 -22.53
C PHE A 111 1.29 6.68 -22.25
N THR A 112 0.95 7.89 -21.80
CA THR A 112 -0.45 8.30 -21.61
C THR A 112 -1.26 8.22 -22.91
N SER A 113 -0.66 8.52 -24.07
CA SER A 113 -1.38 8.37 -25.35
C SER A 113 -1.89 6.95 -25.57
N ARG A 114 -1.08 5.94 -25.25
CA ARG A 114 -1.49 4.53 -25.41
C ARG A 114 -2.57 4.11 -24.42
N LEU A 115 -2.54 4.63 -23.19
CA LEU A 115 -3.61 4.41 -22.22
C LEU A 115 -4.94 5.01 -22.74
N LEU A 116 -4.89 6.22 -23.29
CA LEU A 116 -6.07 6.87 -23.89
C LEU A 116 -6.59 6.13 -25.12
N GLU A 117 -5.73 5.49 -25.91
CA GLU A 117 -6.13 4.65 -27.04
C GLU A 117 -6.88 3.40 -26.61
N ILE A 118 -6.42 2.73 -25.54
CA ILE A 118 -7.15 1.60 -24.94
C ILE A 118 -8.51 2.09 -24.43
N HIS A 119 -8.52 3.21 -23.69
CA HIS A 119 -9.76 3.80 -23.18
C HIS A 119 -10.73 4.17 -24.31
N SER A 120 -10.27 4.78 -25.40
CA SER A 120 -11.10 5.07 -26.59
C SER A 120 -11.73 3.81 -27.19
N LYS A 121 -10.95 2.74 -27.34
CA LYS A 121 -11.47 1.45 -27.84
C LYS A 121 -12.54 0.88 -26.92
N MET A 122 -12.38 0.98 -25.60
CA MET A 122 -13.39 0.53 -24.64
C MET A 122 -14.69 1.33 -24.76
N LEU A 123 -14.60 2.66 -24.96
CA LEU A 123 -15.77 3.51 -25.22
C LEU A 123 -16.48 3.14 -26.54
N GLU A 124 -15.72 2.79 -27.59
CA GLU A 124 -16.28 2.34 -28.88
C GLU A 124 -17.00 0.99 -28.78
N ILE A 125 -16.46 0.06 -27.99
CA ILE A 125 -17.09 -1.25 -27.74
C ILE A 125 -18.37 -1.08 -26.89
N ASN A 126 -18.44 -0.01 -26.09
CA ASN A 126 -19.59 0.35 -25.26
C ASN A 126 -20.02 -0.79 -24.30
N THR A 127 -19.04 -1.54 -23.79
CA THR A 127 -19.25 -2.51 -22.71
C THR A 127 -19.41 -1.79 -21.38
N ILE A 128 -20.37 -2.25 -20.58
CA ILE A 128 -20.59 -1.75 -19.22
C ILE A 128 -19.90 -2.68 -18.23
N GLU A 129 -18.94 -2.15 -17.47
CA GLU A 129 -18.33 -2.85 -16.35
C GLU A 129 -19.20 -2.66 -15.10
N GLU A 130 -20.12 -3.61 -14.85
CA GLU A 130 -21.05 -3.55 -13.71
C GLU A 130 -20.36 -3.72 -12.36
N ILE A 131 -19.27 -4.51 -12.34
CA ILE A 131 -18.45 -4.76 -11.15
C ILE A 131 -17.14 -3.98 -11.30
N ARG A 132 -16.93 -2.96 -10.45
CA ARG A 132 -15.72 -2.14 -10.44
C ARG A 132 -15.06 -2.19 -9.07
N LEU A 133 -13.76 -2.46 -9.02
CA LEU A 133 -12.98 -2.56 -7.79
C LEU A 133 -11.87 -1.51 -7.77
N GLY A 134 -11.85 -0.70 -6.71
CA GLY A 134 -10.78 0.25 -6.42
C GLY A 134 -9.93 -0.16 -5.22
N LEU A 135 -8.62 -0.32 -5.43
CA LEU A 135 -7.64 -0.52 -4.35
C LEU A 135 -6.70 0.70 -4.31
N HIS A 136 -7.18 1.78 -3.71
CA HIS A 136 -6.55 3.10 -3.80
C HIS A 136 -5.64 3.40 -2.60
N ARG A 137 -4.72 4.34 -2.79
CA ARG A 137 -3.98 5.00 -1.71
C ARG A 137 -3.95 6.50 -1.98
N SER A 138 -4.44 7.29 -1.02
CA SER A 138 -4.31 8.74 -1.07
C SER A 138 -3.16 9.16 -0.17
N ASP A 139 -2.18 9.86 -0.76
CA ASP A 139 -0.95 10.24 -0.08
C ASP A 139 -1.00 11.72 0.34
N TYR A 140 -0.54 12.02 1.55
CA TYR A 140 -0.67 13.34 2.16
C TYR A 140 0.64 13.83 2.78
N MET A 141 0.81 15.14 2.83
CA MET A 141 1.80 15.81 3.68
C MET A 141 1.10 16.84 4.57
N LEU A 142 1.59 16.96 5.81
CA LEU A 142 1.17 18.01 6.73
C LEU A 142 2.10 19.22 6.56
N ASP A 143 1.57 20.31 6.03
CA ASP A 143 2.35 21.53 5.86
C ASP A 143 2.66 22.17 7.22
N GLU A 144 3.92 22.52 7.45
CA GLU A 144 4.36 22.98 8.77
C GLU A 144 3.82 24.37 9.11
N GLN A 145 3.71 25.26 8.14
CA GLN A 145 3.32 26.66 8.38
C GLN A 145 1.80 26.79 8.57
N THR A 146 1.04 26.19 7.65
CA THR A 146 -0.42 26.27 7.63
C THR A 146 -1.08 25.24 8.53
N LYS A 147 -0.34 24.18 8.93
CA LYS A 147 -0.87 23.02 9.65
C LYS A 147 -2.03 22.35 8.91
N LEU A 148 -2.06 22.45 7.59
CA LEU A 148 -3.05 21.80 6.75
C LEU A 148 -2.55 20.45 6.27
N LEU A 149 -3.42 19.45 6.31
CA LEU A 149 -3.19 18.19 5.62
C LEU A 149 -3.52 18.38 4.15
N LEU A 150 -2.51 18.21 3.28
CA LEU A 150 -2.64 18.43 1.85
C LEU A 150 -2.39 17.12 1.11
N GLN A 151 -3.28 16.78 0.18
CA GLN A 151 -3.12 15.63 -0.70
C GLN A 151 -1.99 15.91 -1.70
N ILE A 152 -1.05 14.98 -1.79
CA ILE A 152 0.05 15.00 -2.76
C ILE A 152 -0.38 14.31 -4.05
N GLU A 153 -0.91 13.08 -3.92
CA GLU A 153 -1.37 12.28 -5.04
C GLU A 153 -2.45 11.27 -4.62
N LEU A 154 -3.16 10.75 -5.61
CA LEU A 154 -4.14 9.68 -5.45
C LEU A 154 -3.77 8.53 -6.37
N ASN A 155 -3.24 7.47 -5.77
CA ASN A 155 -2.83 6.26 -6.46
C ASN A 155 -4.03 5.36 -6.72
N THR A 156 -4.38 5.20 -7.99
CA THR A 156 -5.49 4.34 -8.45
C THR A 156 -5.05 3.00 -9.01
N ILE A 157 -3.74 2.81 -9.22
CA ILE A 157 -3.14 1.61 -9.79
C ILE A 157 -1.92 1.17 -8.96
N SER A 158 -1.81 -0.14 -8.73
CA SER A 158 -0.65 -0.76 -8.08
C SER A 158 -0.18 -0.05 -6.79
N SER A 159 -1.13 0.30 -5.92
CA SER A 159 -0.85 0.92 -4.61
C SER A 159 -0.03 -0.02 -3.72
N SER A 160 1.29 0.18 -3.66
CA SER A 160 2.22 -0.63 -2.86
C SER A 160 1.99 -0.52 -1.34
N PHE A 161 2.56 -1.49 -0.63
CA PHE A 161 2.70 -1.61 0.81
C PHE A 161 1.45 -1.94 1.66
N PRO A 162 0.33 -2.49 1.14
CA PRO A 162 -0.72 -2.96 2.05
C PRO A 162 -0.24 -4.10 2.96
N GLY A 163 0.69 -4.95 2.49
CA GLY A 163 1.32 -6.02 3.25
C GLY A 163 2.36 -5.48 4.25
N LEU A 164 3.42 -4.87 3.73
CA LEU A 164 4.56 -4.46 4.55
C LEU A 164 4.21 -3.36 5.56
N SER A 165 3.28 -2.45 5.26
CA SER A 165 2.91 -1.37 6.20
C SER A 165 2.25 -1.91 7.47
N CYS A 166 1.46 -2.99 7.38
CA CYS A 166 0.88 -3.65 8.55
C CYS A 166 1.99 -4.17 9.47
N LEU A 167 3.05 -4.76 8.89
CA LEU A 167 4.20 -5.25 9.62
C LEU A 167 5.02 -4.13 10.27
N VAL A 168 5.17 -2.98 9.62
CA VAL A 168 5.84 -1.81 10.21
C VAL A 168 5.10 -1.33 11.47
N SER A 169 3.76 -1.27 11.43
CA SER A 169 2.95 -0.94 12.61
C SER A 169 3.19 -1.92 13.77
N GLU A 170 3.23 -3.23 13.47
CA GLU A 170 3.50 -4.27 14.49
C GLU A 170 4.95 -4.26 14.99
N LEU A 171 5.93 -3.95 14.13
CA LEU A 171 7.32 -3.76 14.51
C LEU A 171 7.44 -2.64 15.55
N HIS A 172 6.91 -1.45 15.23
CA HIS A 172 6.96 -0.30 16.13
C HIS A 172 6.23 -0.59 17.44
N ARG A 173 5.05 -1.24 17.39
CA ARG A 173 4.33 -1.63 18.61
C ARG A 173 5.13 -2.60 19.47
N SER A 174 5.78 -3.59 18.86
CA SER A 174 6.62 -4.57 19.55
C SER A 174 7.82 -3.91 20.22
N LEU A 175 8.53 -3.03 19.50
CA LEU A 175 9.69 -2.31 20.05
C LEU A 175 9.30 -1.39 21.20
N LEU A 176 8.26 -0.56 21.04
CA LEU A 176 7.81 0.33 22.12
C LEU A 176 7.34 -0.44 23.35
N GLN A 177 6.72 -1.61 23.16
CA GLN A 177 6.30 -2.46 24.27
C GLN A 177 7.50 -3.07 25.01
N GLN A 178 8.51 -3.54 24.27
CA GLN A 178 9.72 -4.14 24.85
C GLN A 178 10.58 -3.10 25.58
N TYR A 179 10.67 -1.89 25.04
CA TYR A 179 11.54 -0.81 25.53
C TYR A 179 10.78 0.27 26.31
N ARG A 180 9.61 -0.05 26.87
CA ARG A 180 8.74 0.90 27.60
C ARG A 180 9.39 1.57 28.82
N GLU A 181 10.39 0.92 29.43
CA GLU A 181 11.13 1.45 30.59
C GLU A 181 12.21 2.44 30.15
N ASP A 182 12.73 2.28 28.92
CA ASP A 182 13.76 3.12 28.34
C ASP A 182 13.18 4.27 27.49
N ILE A 183 12.01 4.05 26.88
CA ILE A 183 11.31 5.00 26.00
C ILE A 183 9.91 5.24 26.55
N ALA A 184 9.69 6.42 27.11
CA ALA A 184 8.37 6.85 27.57
C ALA A 184 7.40 7.02 26.38
N SER A 185 6.63 5.98 26.09
CA SER A 185 5.68 5.94 24.99
C SER A 185 4.50 5.02 25.32
N ASP A 186 3.36 5.25 24.66
CA ASP A 186 2.20 4.36 24.72
C ASP A 186 2.07 3.64 23.37
N PRO A 187 2.34 2.31 23.30
CA PRO A 187 2.22 1.54 22.07
C PRO A 187 0.81 1.59 21.44
N ASN A 188 -0.23 1.93 22.22
CA ASN A 188 -1.60 2.06 21.72
C ASN A 188 -1.81 3.33 20.87
N ARG A 189 -0.87 4.28 20.90
CA ARG A 189 -0.88 5.44 20.00
C ARG A 189 -0.54 5.08 18.55
N ILE A 190 0.02 3.89 18.30
CA ILE A 190 0.19 3.37 16.95
C ILE A 190 -1.16 2.78 16.52
N PRO A 191 -1.85 3.35 15.51
CA PRO A 191 -3.16 2.87 15.09
C PRO A 191 -3.09 1.42 14.60
N ALA A 192 -4.20 0.69 14.74
CA ALA A 192 -4.32 -0.63 14.14
C ALA A 192 -4.25 -0.50 12.62
N ASN A 193 -3.44 -1.35 11.98
CA ASN A 193 -3.29 -1.36 10.53
C ASN A 193 -3.67 -2.76 10.00
N ASN A 194 -4.70 -2.80 9.15
CA ASN A 194 -5.27 -4.03 8.61
C ASN A 194 -5.34 -4.02 7.08
N ALA A 195 -4.54 -3.17 6.43
CA ALA A 195 -4.62 -2.90 5.00
C ALA A 195 -4.57 -4.17 4.12
N VAL A 196 -3.62 -5.09 4.38
CA VAL A 196 -3.50 -6.34 3.61
C VAL A 196 -4.76 -7.21 3.66
N ASN A 197 -5.38 -7.31 4.83
CA ASN A 197 -6.57 -8.13 5.01
C ASN A 197 -7.79 -7.45 4.39
N GLN A 198 -7.89 -6.12 4.48
CA GLN A 198 -8.97 -5.35 3.82
C GLN A 198 -8.85 -5.40 2.30
N PHE A 199 -7.65 -5.33 1.74
CA PHE A 199 -7.41 -5.51 0.31
C PHE A 199 -7.76 -6.93 -0.13
N ALA A 200 -7.36 -7.95 0.64
CA ALA A 200 -7.74 -9.34 0.37
C ALA A 200 -9.26 -9.54 0.43
N GLU A 201 -9.94 -8.93 1.41
CA GLU A 201 -11.40 -8.97 1.52
C GLU A 201 -12.09 -8.34 0.31
N ALA A 202 -11.62 -7.16 -0.12
CA ALA A 202 -12.19 -6.47 -1.27
C ALA A 202 -12.03 -7.28 -2.56
N LEU A 203 -10.86 -7.90 -2.77
CA LEU A 203 -10.61 -8.82 -3.88
C LEU A 203 -11.50 -10.07 -3.83
N ALA A 204 -11.63 -10.68 -2.65
CA ALA A 204 -12.49 -11.84 -2.45
C ALA A 204 -13.97 -11.52 -2.71
N LYS A 205 -14.44 -10.34 -2.27
CA LYS A 205 -15.80 -9.85 -2.55
C LYS A 205 -16.02 -9.61 -4.04
N ALA A 206 -15.10 -8.93 -4.73
CA ALA A 206 -15.21 -8.71 -6.17
C ALA A 206 -15.27 -10.03 -6.97
N TRP A 207 -14.45 -11.01 -6.58
CA TRP A 207 -14.52 -12.36 -7.16
C TRP A 207 -15.87 -13.05 -6.87
N ASN A 208 -16.41 -12.88 -5.67
CA ASN A 208 -17.70 -13.47 -5.32
C ASN A 208 -18.85 -12.83 -6.11
N GLU A 209 -18.80 -11.52 -6.35
CA GLU A 209 -19.75 -10.82 -7.23
C GLU A 209 -19.62 -11.29 -8.69
N TYR A 210 -18.41 -11.64 -9.15
CA TYR A 210 -18.22 -12.23 -10.48
C TYR A 210 -18.89 -13.60 -10.63
N GLY A 211 -18.97 -14.39 -9.55
CA GLY A 211 -19.88 -15.52 -9.43
C GLY A 211 -19.46 -16.85 -10.10
N ASP A 212 -18.23 -16.96 -10.64
CA ASP A 212 -17.69 -18.26 -11.08
C ASP A 212 -16.72 -18.84 -10.04
N PRO A 213 -17.07 -19.93 -9.34
CA PRO A 213 -16.23 -20.53 -8.30
C PRO A 213 -14.94 -21.17 -8.84
N ARG A 214 -14.76 -21.27 -10.16
CA ARG A 214 -13.54 -21.78 -10.80
C ARG A 214 -12.67 -20.66 -11.36
N ALA A 215 -13.15 -19.42 -11.37
CA ALA A 215 -12.37 -18.28 -11.81
C ALA A 215 -11.24 -17.97 -10.83
N VAL A 216 -10.22 -17.28 -11.32
CA VAL A 216 -9.02 -16.94 -10.56
C VAL A 216 -8.80 -15.44 -10.51
N ILE A 217 -8.10 -14.98 -9.48
CA ILE A 217 -7.59 -13.62 -9.40
C ILE A 217 -6.19 -13.61 -10.01
N MET A 218 -6.00 -12.84 -11.08
CA MET A 218 -4.72 -12.69 -11.75
C MET A 218 -3.95 -11.48 -11.22
N PHE A 219 -2.70 -11.69 -10.85
CA PHE A 219 -1.76 -10.64 -10.47
C PHE A 219 -0.86 -10.36 -11.68
N VAL A 220 -0.97 -9.15 -12.24
CA VAL A 220 -0.09 -8.69 -13.32
C VAL A 220 1.13 -8.02 -12.68
N VAL A 221 2.30 -8.62 -12.83
CA VAL A 221 3.52 -8.21 -12.11
C VAL A 221 4.65 -7.84 -13.06
N GLN A 222 5.63 -7.11 -12.54
CA GLN A 222 6.85 -6.81 -13.27
C GLN A 222 7.74 -8.06 -13.37
N ALA A 223 8.49 -8.20 -14.47
CA ALA A 223 9.46 -9.29 -14.61
C ALA A 223 10.56 -9.30 -13.54
N GLU A 224 10.89 -8.13 -12.99
CA GLU A 224 11.80 -8.01 -11.85
C GLU A 224 11.09 -7.23 -10.74
N GLU A 225 10.75 -7.89 -9.65
CA GLU A 225 9.95 -7.34 -8.58
C GLU A 225 10.61 -7.61 -7.22
N ARG A 226 11.46 -6.68 -6.76
CA ARG A 226 12.14 -6.80 -5.45
C ARG A 226 11.18 -6.61 -4.28
N ASN A 227 10.01 -6.01 -4.50
CA ASN A 227 8.96 -5.88 -3.51
C ASN A 227 7.91 -7.01 -3.60
N MET A 228 8.25 -8.16 -4.23
CA MET A 228 7.30 -9.27 -4.44
C MET A 228 6.67 -9.80 -3.15
N TYR A 229 7.38 -9.69 -2.03
CA TYR A 229 6.89 -10.17 -0.73
C TYR A 229 5.63 -9.42 -0.27
N ASP A 230 5.50 -8.14 -0.61
CA ASP A 230 4.28 -7.36 -0.33
C ASP A 230 3.05 -7.92 -1.07
N GLN A 231 3.24 -8.32 -2.34
CA GLN A 231 2.22 -8.96 -3.15
C GLN A 231 1.92 -10.39 -2.65
N HIS A 232 2.95 -11.13 -2.22
CA HIS A 232 2.79 -12.44 -1.62
C HIS A 232 2.04 -12.41 -0.28
N TRP A 233 2.20 -11.35 0.52
CA TRP A 233 1.37 -11.15 1.72
C TRP A 233 -0.11 -11.03 1.39
N LEU A 234 -0.45 -10.27 0.34
CA LEU A 234 -1.83 -10.15 -0.14
C LEU A 234 -2.37 -11.49 -0.66
N SER A 235 -1.59 -12.21 -1.47
CA SER A 235 -1.92 -13.54 -1.99
C SER A 235 -2.07 -14.60 -0.89
N ALA A 236 -1.21 -14.58 0.13
CA ALA A 236 -1.31 -15.45 1.29
C ALA A 236 -2.58 -15.17 2.10
N SER A 237 -2.85 -13.89 2.40
CA SER A 237 -4.07 -13.46 3.08
C SER A 237 -5.34 -13.92 2.35
N LEU A 238 -5.37 -13.79 1.02
CA LEU A 238 -6.46 -14.31 0.19
C LEU A 238 -6.65 -15.83 0.38
N ARG A 239 -5.58 -16.61 0.22
CA ARG A 239 -5.64 -18.09 0.31
C ARG A 239 -6.03 -18.60 1.70
N GLU A 240 -5.49 -18.00 2.75
CA GLU A 240 -5.65 -18.49 4.12
C GLU A 240 -6.99 -18.10 4.72
N ARG A 241 -7.46 -16.86 4.47
CA ARG A 241 -8.68 -16.33 5.09
C ARG A 241 -9.94 -16.67 4.32
N TYR A 242 -9.80 -16.93 3.03
CA TYR A 242 -10.92 -17.26 2.16
C TYR A 242 -10.71 -18.65 1.53
N PRO A 243 -10.82 -19.74 2.31
CA PRO A 243 -10.51 -21.10 1.87
C PRO A 243 -11.63 -21.75 1.03
N THR A 244 -12.86 -21.21 1.01
CA THR A 244 -13.94 -21.64 0.11
C THR A 244 -13.58 -21.50 -1.38
N PHE A 245 -12.47 -20.82 -1.65
CA PHE A 245 -11.80 -20.70 -2.94
C PHE A 245 -10.99 -21.96 -3.32
N ASN A 246 -10.69 -22.87 -2.37
CA ASN A 246 -9.81 -24.03 -2.58
C ASN A 246 -10.58 -25.36 -2.76
N ASP A 247 -11.76 -25.50 -2.14
CA ASP A 247 -12.43 -26.81 -2.01
C ASP A 247 -13.30 -27.22 -3.21
N ARG A 248 -13.46 -26.37 -4.25
CA ARG A 248 -14.28 -26.73 -5.44
C ARG A 248 -13.58 -26.74 -6.79
N CYS A 249 -12.40 -26.13 -6.93
CA CYS A 249 -11.48 -26.24 -8.07
C CYS A 249 -10.32 -25.28 -7.77
N GLY A 250 -9.16 -25.81 -7.36
CA GLY A 250 -7.98 -25.08 -6.86
C GLY A 250 -7.83 -23.62 -7.30
N PHE A 251 -7.77 -22.73 -6.30
CA PHE A 251 -7.41 -21.34 -6.50
C PHE A 251 -5.97 -21.25 -7.02
N ASN A 252 -5.80 -20.80 -8.25
CA ASN A 252 -4.51 -20.39 -8.77
C ASN A 252 -4.47 -18.86 -8.75
N VAL A 253 -3.74 -18.23 -7.82
CA VAL A 253 -3.26 -16.86 -8.12
C VAL A 253 -2.34 -17.04 -9.31
N LEU A 254 -2.79 -16.59 -10.47
CA LEU A 254 -1.94 -16.57 -11.64
C LEU A 254 -1.10 -15.31 -11.52
N ILE A 255 0.18 -15.48 -11.20
CA ILE A 255 1.17 -14.43 -11.31
C ILE A 255 1.62 -14.44 -12.78
N MET A 256 1.28 -13.39 -13.51
CA MET A 256 1.68 -13.20 -14.90
C MET A 256 2.78 -12.15 -14.96
N ASP A 257 3.98 -12.58 -15.31
CA ASP A 257 5.12 -11.69 -15.51
C ASP A 257 4.97 -10.93 -16.83
N LEU A 258 5.07 -9.61 -16.77
CA LEU A 258 5.22 -8.78 -17.96
C LEU A 258 6.56 -9.11 -18.63
N ILE A 259 6.52 -9.68 -19.83
CA ILE A 259 7.72 -9.96 -20.63
C ILE A 259 8.45 -8.64 -20.91
N LYS A 260 9.78 -8.63 -20.75
CA LYS A 260 10.71 -7.52 -21.02
C LYS A 260 10.78 -7.07 -22.50
N GLU A 261 9.74 -7.26 -23.29
CA GLU A 261 9.66 -6.60 -24.60
C GLU A 261 9.24 -5.14 -24.36
N TYR A 262 10.05 -4.21 -24.89
CA TYR A 262 9.93 -2.75 -24.79
C TYR A 262 10.74 -2.04 -23.68
N SER A 263 12.06 -2.24 -23.68
CA SER A 263 13.04 -1.33 -23.04
C SER A 263 13.51 -0.19 -23.95
N HIS A 264 12.76 0.19 -24.99
CA HIS A 264 13.10 1.29 -25.91
C HIS A 264 11.86 2.13 -26.24
N ILE A 265 11.39 2.93 -25.29
CA ILE A 265 10.41 4.02 -25.50
C ILE A 265 10.85 5.19 -24.63
#